data_AF-A0A1M7RJ16-F1
#
_entry.id   AF-A0A1M7RJ16-F1
#
_cell.length_a   1.000
_cell.length_b   1.000
_cell.length_c   1.000
_cell.angle_alpha   90.00
_cell.angle_beta   90.00
_cell.angle_gamma   90.00
#
_symmetry.space_group_name_H-M   'P 1'
#
loop_
_entity.id
_entity.type
_entity.pdbx_description
1 polymer ?
#
loop_
_entity_poly.entity_id
_entity_poly.type
_entity_poly.pdbx_seq_one_letter_code
_entity_poly.pdbx_strand_id
1 'polypeptide(L)'
;MKHLFILLLCMPLWGMAQQKEPDYVCPPCGQCDAIVYHKPGVCPHCGMTLVLRDTALVPGQQLSSICFYLYDGTEVLDFAGPLEVFSYAGFKIFTVGKTKAPVTIQGILKVNPDYSIQDAPPADIFAIFGGDDDVAAGDPEVISWIKSRDGSTKGYFSVCTGAFVLGRAGLLDSLTVTTFHNSIQSLQKAVPSAKVLANVRYVDNGRIITTAGISAGIDGALHLVARLKGEAEAMRIARHMEYDKYVPGQGLVVKH
;
A
#
# COMPACT_ATOMS: atom_id res chain seq x y z
N MET A 1 -19.81 42.28 -59.85
CA MET A 1 -20.26 43.00 -58.65
C MET A 1 -19.92 42.18 -57.41
N LYS A 2 -18.98 42.69 -56.59
CA LYS A 2 -18.79 42.50 -55.14
C LYS A 2 -18.69 41.05 -54.62
N HIS A 3 -17.46 40.56 -54.41
CA HIS A 3 -16.78 40.47 -53.11
C HIS A 3 -17.39 39.42 -52.16
N LEU A 4 -16.64 38.36 -51.82
CA LEU A 4 -16.11 38.15 -50.46
C LEU A 4 -15.24 36.87 -50.42
N PHE A 5 -13.92 37.03 -50.43
CA PHE A 5 -12.98 35.96 -50.08
C PHE A 5 -12.84 35.96 -48.55
N ILE A 6 -13.37 34.95 -47.87
CA ILE A 6 -13.18 34.75 -46.43
C ILE A 6 -11.97 33.82 -46.27
N LEU A 7 -10.81 34.41 -45.95
CA LEU A 7 -9.65 33.66 -45.45
C LEU A 7 -9.95 33.22 -44.01
N LEU A 8 -10.25 31.93 -43.82
CA LEU A 8 -10.24 31.29 -42.51
C LEU A 8 -8.79 31.00 -42.12
N LEU A 9 -8.19 31.90 -41.33
CA LEU A 9 -6.96 31.63 -40.58
C LEU A 9 -7.30 30.68 -39.42
N CYS A 10 -7.05 29.38 -39.62
CA CYS A 10 -6.97 28.42 -38.51
C CYS A 10 -5.66 28.64 -37.74
N MET A 11 -5.70 29.46 -36.68
CA MET A 11 -4.66 29.44 -35.65
C MET A 11 -4.85 28.19 -34.78
N PRO A 12 -3.83 27.33 -34.60
CA PRO A 12 -3.92 26.27 -33.61
C PRO A 12 -3.84 26.89 -32.22
N LEU A 13 -4.95 26.85 -31.49
CA LEU A 13 -4.96 27.03 -30.04
C LEU A 13 -4.23 25.85 -29.41
N TRP A 14 -2.90 25.91 -29.37
CA TRP A 14 -2.11 25.12 -28.44
C TRP A 14 -2.40 25.67 -27.04
N GLY A 15 -3.41 25.12 -26.40
CA GLY A 15 -3.55 25.22 -24.96
C GLY A 15 -2.29 24.62 -24.34
N MET A 16 -1.37 25.48 -23.91
CA MET A 16 -0.27 25.07 -23.05
C MET A 16 -0.88 24.63 -21.73
N ALA A 17 -1.16 23.35 -21.60
CA ALA A 17 -1.33 22.73 -20.30
C ALA A 17 0.01 22.93 -19.58
N GLN A 18 0.07 23.90 -18.66
CA GLN A 18 1.19 24.06 -17.74
C GLN A 18 1.28 22.75 -16.94
N GLN A 19 2.25 21.91 -17.31
CA GLN A 19 2.63 20.78 -16.48
C GLN A 19 3.24 21.36 -15.21
N LYS A 20 2.45 21.38 -14.13
CA LYS A 20 2.90 21.78 -12.81
C LYS A 20 4.03 20.83 -12.39
N GLU A 21 5.20 21.38 -12.08
CA GLU A 21 6.32 20.57 -11.58
C GLU A 21 5.89 19.80 -10.32
N PRO A 22 6.32 18.54 -10.16
CA PRO A 22 5.85 17.69 -9.08
C PRO A 22 6.37 18.19 -7.72
N ASP A 23 5.48 18.20 -6.74
CA ASP A 23 5.84 18.47 -5.35
C ASP A 23 6.46 17.22 -4.71
N TYR A 24 7.43 17.44 -3.84
CA TYR A 24 8.07 16.43 -3.00
C TYR A 24 7.83 16.76 -1.54
N VAL A 25 7.76 15.75 -0.69
CA VAL A 25 7.61 15.90 0.77
C VAL A 25 8.64 15.01 1.47
N CYS A 26 9.06 15.37 2.68
CA CYS A 26 9.76 14.39 3.52
C CYS A 26 8.69 13.33 3.89
N PRO A 27 8.96 12.02 3.74
CA PRO A 27 8.09 11.00 4.35
C PRO A 27 7.88 11.29 5.86
N PRO A 28 6.90 10.66 6.53
CA PRO A 28 6.63 10.98 7.94
C PRO A 28 7.89 10.81 8.81
N CYS A 29 8.44 11.94 9.25
CA CYS A 29 9.64 12.11 10.07
C CYS A 29 9.27 12.70 11.46
N GLY A 30 8.08 13.30 11.56
CA GLY A 30 7.53 14.03 12.71
C GLY A 30 7.95 15.51 12.77
N GLN A 31 9.14 15.86 12.30
CA GLN A 31 9.68 17.23 12.37
C GLN A 31 9.34 18.10 11.15
N CYS A 32 9.07 17.48 10.01
CA CYS A 32 9.18 18.08 8.69
C CYS A 32 8.07 17.65 7.72
N ASP A 33 7.05 16.95 8.25
CA ASP A 33 5.98 16.27 7.51
C ASP A 33 5.09 17.23 6.72
N ALA A 34 5.05 18.51 7.13
CA ALA A 34 4.26 19.54 6.48
C ALA A 34 5.05 20.34 5.42
N ILE A 35 6.35 20.08 5.25
CA ILE A 35 7.22 20.86 4.36
C ILE A 35 7.16 20.29 2.95
N VAL A 36 6.90 21.18 1.98
CA VAL A 36 6.83 20.86 0.55
C VAL A 36 8.09 21.37 -0.15
N TYR A 37 8.65 20.54 -1.01
CA TYR A 37 9.85 20.81 -1.81
C TYR A 37 9.48 20.72 -3.29
N HIS A 38 10.13 21.51 -4.14
CA HIS A 38 9.87 21.53 -5.58
C HIS A 38 10.99 20.87 -6.39
N LYS A 39 11.90 20.15 -5.72
CA LYS A 39 12.99 19.40 -6.35
C LYS A 39 13.18 18.06 -5.63
N PRO A 40 13.53 16.98 -6.35
CA PRO A 40 13.95 15.74 -5.73
C PRO A 40 15.25 15.96 -4.96
N GLY A 41 15.49 15.14 -3.94
CA GLY A 41 16.71 15.21 -3.15
C GLY A 41 16.55 14.63 -1.77
N VAL A 42 17.41 15.07 -0.86
CA VAL A 42 17.38 14.68 0.55
C VAL A 42 16.84 15.87 1.35
N CYS A 43 15.92 15.62 2.27
CA CYS A 43 15.38 16.66 3.13
C CYS A 43 16.48 17.20 4.05
N PRO A 44 16.69 18.52 4.12
CA PRO A 44 17.76 19.13 4.91
C PRO A 44 17.52 19.05 6.43
N HIS A 45 16.31 18.67 6.85
CA HIS A 45 15.94 18.54 8.26
C HIS A 45 16.10 17.11 8.79
N CYS A 46 15.53 16.14 8.06
CA CYS A 46 15.45 14.72 8.48
C CYS A 46 16.60 13.87 7.88
N GLY A 47 17.21 14.28 6.76
CA GLY A 47 18.20 13.46 6.05
C GLY A 47 17.58 12.36 5.17
N MET A 48 16.26 12.35 5.05
CA MET A 48 15.49 11.38 4.28
C MET A 48 15.45 11.73 2.81
N THR A 49 15.48 10.72 1.95
CA THR A 49 15.13 10.91 0.53
C THR A 49 13.70 11.42 0.43
N LEU A 50 13.54 12.61 -0.17
CA LEU A 50 12.25 13.21 -0.45
C LEU A 50 11.48 12.31 -1.41
N VAL A 51 10.21 12.10 -1.10
CA VAL A 51 9.30 11.32 -1.94
C VAL A 51 8.36 12.25 -2.67
N LEU A 52 7.91 11.84 -3.84
CA LEU A 52 6.85 12.56 -4.54
C LEU A 52 5.64 12.65 -3.61
N ARG A 53 5.09 13.86 -3.47
CA ARG A 53 3.91 14.14 -2.64
C ARG A 53 2.74 13.21 -2.99
N ASP A 54 2.65 12.81 -4.25
CA ASP A 54 1.62 11.94 -4.77
C ASP A 54 1.86 10.44 -4.51
N THR A 55 3.00 10.06 -3.93
CA THR A 55 3.41 8.65 -3.71
C THR A 55 3.58 8.27 -2.23
N ALA A 56 3.58 9.25 -1.32
CA ALA A 56 3.48 8.99 0.12
C ALA A 56 2.02 8.84 0.53
N LEU A 57 1.73 7.95 1.48
CA LEU A 57 0.42 7.93 2.14
C LEU A 57 0.35 9.16 3.07
N VAL A 58 -0.33 10.24 2.67
CA VAL A 58 -0.35 11.46 3.49
C VAL A 58 -1.54 11.43 4.48
N PRO A 59 -1.36 11.83 5.75
CA PRO A 59 -2.49 11.99 6.67
C PRO A 59 -3.57 12.91 6.12
N GLY A 60 -4.84 12.52 6.24
CA GLY A 60 -5.99 13.29 5.72
C GLY A 60 -6.20 13.20 4.20
N GLN A 61 -5.45 12.35 3.49
CA GLN A 61 -5.71 12.07 2.08
C GLN A 61 -6.96 11.17 1.94
N GLN A 62 -7.85 11.52 1.01
CA GLN A 62 -9.04 10.73 0.71
C GLN A 62 -8.68 9.54 -0.18
N LEU A 63 -8.13 8.49 0.43
CA LEU A 63 -7.99 7.19 -0.21
C LEU A 63 -9.30 6.42 -0.07
N SER A 64 -9.71 5.77 -1.15
CA SER A 64 -11.04 5.19 -1.25
C SER A 64 -11.03 3.72 -1.62
N SER A 65 -9.95 3.18 -2.18
CA SER A 65 -9.93 1.82 -2.74
C SER A 65 -8.76 0.97 -2.28
N ILE A 66 -9.03 -0.30 -1.95
CA ILE A 66 -7.99 -1.28 -1.56
C ILE A 66 -8.16 -2.55 -2.39
N CYS A 67 -7.10 -2.93 -3.10
CA CYS A 67 -6.98 -4.19 -3.81
C CYS A 67 -6.45 -5.26 -2.84
N PHE A 68 -7.23 -6.30 -2.60
CA PHE A 68 -6.82 -7.47 -1.83
C PHE A 68 -6.36 -8.56 -2.80
N TYR A 69 -5.06 -8.80 -2.89
CA TYR A 69 -4.55 -9.89 -3.71
C TYR A 69 -4.61 -11.21 -2.92
N LEU A 70 -5.37 -12.18 -3.43
CA LEU A 70 -5.58 -13.48 -2.83
C LEU A 70 -5.08 -14.58 -3.77
N TYR A 71 -4.50 -15.62 -3.18
CA TYR A 71 -3.93 -16.76 -3.89
C TYR A 71 -4.16 -18.06 -3.11
N ASP A 72 -4.00 -19.21 -3.75
CA ASP A 72 -4.09 -20.51 -3.08
C ASP A 72 -3.10 -20.58 -1.91
N GLY A 73 -3.58 -20.96 -0.73
CA GLY A 73 -2.76 -21.03 0.48
C GLY A 73 -2.63 -19.72 1.24
N THR A 74 -3.32 -18.63 0.83
CA THR A 74 -3.39 -17.40 1.65
C THR A 74 -3.92 -17.73 3.05
N GLU A 75 -3.36 -17.10 4.09
CA GLU A 75 -3.78 -17.22 5.48
C GLU A 75 -5.12 -16.47 5.71
N VAL A 76 -6.13 -17.14 6.28
CA VAL A 76 -7.49 -16.59 6.31
C VAL A 76 -7.57 -15.30 7.12
N LEU A 77 -6.93 -15.29 8.29
CA LEU A 77 -7.03 -14.16 9.21
C LEU A 77 -6.13 -13.00 8.78
N ASP A 78 -5.10 -13.26 7.96
CA ASP A 78 -4.25 -12.21 7.40
C ASP A 78 -5.05 -11.23 6.55
N PHE A 79 -6.05 -11.69 5.80
CA PHE A 79 -6.92 -10.80 5.02
C PHE A 79 -8.24 -10.51 5.72
N ALA A 80 -8.87 -11.48 6.41
CA ALA A 80 -10.18 -11.27 7.02
C ALA A 80 -10.14 -10.21 8.13
N GLY A 81 -9.06 -10.15 8.92
CA GLY A 81 -8.89 -9.13 9.97
C GLY A 81 -8.84 -7.70 9.39
N PRO A 82 -7.89 -7.41 8.47
CA PRO A 82 -7.86 -6.13 7.77
C PRO A 82 -9.12 -5.82 6.96
N LEU A 83 -9.75 -6.82 6.34
CA LEU A 83 -11.01 -6.67 5.60
C LEU A 83 -12.09 -6.06 6.49
N GLU A 84 -12.25 -6.59 7.71
CA GLU A 84 -13.22 -6.10 8.69
C GLU A 84 -12.96 -4.64 9.05
N VAL A 85 -11.70 -4.31 9.39
CA VAL A 85 -11.30 -2.95 9.75
C VAL A 85 -11.55 -1.97 8.61
N PHE A 86 -11.11 -2.29 7.40
CA PHE A 86 -11.22 -1.40 6.26
C PHE A 86 -12.67 -1.26 5.76
N SER A 87 -13.47 -2.32 5.88
CA SER A 87 -14.91 -2.28 5.58
C SER A 87 -15.62 -1.29 6.49
N TYR A 88 -15.41 -1.36 7.81
CA TYR A 88 -15.99 -0.42 8.76
C TYR A 88 -15.45 1.01 8.65
N ALA A 89 -14.24 1.17 8.15
CA ALA A 89 -13.70 2.46 7.79
C ALA A 89 -14.31 3.01 6.49
N GLY A 90 -15.08 2.23 5.71
CA GLY A 90 -15.72 2.67 4.48
C GLY A 90 -14.80 2.72 3.26
N PHE A 91 -13.77 1.87 3.21
CA PHE A 91 -13.00 1.68 1.97
C PHE A 91 -13.78 0.80 0.98
N LYS A 92 -13.64 1.10 -0.32
CA LYS A 92 -14.06 0.21 -1.40
C LYS A 92 -13.00 -0.88 -1.57
N ILE A 93 -13.31 -2.07 -1.09
CA ILE A 93 -12.41 -3.23 -1.17
C ILE A 93 -12.86 -4.11 -2.33
N PHE A 94 -11.89 -4.61 -3.10
CA PHE A 94 -12.13 -5.65 -4.10
C PHE A 94 -11.01 -6.68 -4.07
N THR A 95 -11.36 -7.91 -4.43
CA THR A 95 -10.44 -9.05 -4.41
C THR A 95 -9.89 -9.33 -5.81
N VAL A 96 -8.61 -9.70 -5.86
CA VAL A 96 -7.92 -10.02 -7.11
C VAL A 96 -7.18 -11.34 -6.94
N GLY A 97 -7.38 -12.28 -7.87
CA GLY A 97 -6.56 -13.47 -7.99
C GLY A 97 -5.70 -13.43 -9.25
N LYS A 98 -4.81 -14.40 -9.45
CA LYS A 98 -4.12 -14.57 -10.74
C LYS A 98 -5.13 -14.69 -11.89
N THR A 99 -6.20 -15.43 -11.65
CA THR A 99 -7.37 -15.54 -12.54
C THR A 99 -8.64 -15.32 -11.72
N LYS A 100 -9.82 -15.36 -12.36
CA LYS A 100 -11.12 -15.35 -11.67
C LYS A 100 -11.54 -16.73 -11.14
N ALA A 101 -10.71 -17.76 -11.31
CA ALA A 101 -11.00 -19.06 -10.73
C ALA A 101 -10.98 -18.97 -9.19
N PRO A 102 -11.79 -19.77 -8.48
CA PRO A 102 -11.80 -19.77 -7.02
C PRO A 102 -10.42 -20.12 -6.46
N VAL A 103 -9.93 -19.32 -5.51
CA VAL A 103 -8.72 -19.61 -4.73
C VAL A 103 -9.07 -20.34 -3.43
N THR A 104 -8.16 -21.18 -2.96
CA THR A 104 -8.31 -22.04 -1.78
C THR A 104 -7.48 -21.49 -0.63
N ILE A 105 -8.13 -20.72 0.24
CA ILE A 105 -7.54 -20.13 1.43
C ILE A 105 -7.29 -21.25 2.46
N GLN A 106 -6.05 -21.37 2.94
CA GLN A 106 -5.61 -22.41 3.88
C GLN A 106 -6.01 -23.85 3.50
N GLY A 107 -6.21 -24.15 2.22
CA GLY A 107 -6.69 -25.46 1.78
C GLY A 107 -8.14 -25.79 2.16
N ILE A 108 -8.90 -24.84 2.73
CA ILE A 108 -10.25 -25.09 3.28
C ILE A 108 -11.30 -24.16 2.65
N LEU A 109 -11.11 -22.84 2.74
CA LEU A 109 -12.11 -21.86 2.35
C LEU A 109 -11.94 -21.48 0.87
N LYS A 110 -13.01 -21.58 0.08
CA LYS A 110 -13.03 -21.11 -1.31
C LYS A 110 -13.46 -19.65 -1.37
N VAL A 111 -12.67 -18.81 -2.03
CA VAL A 111 -13.00 -17.41 -2.31
C VAL A 111 -12.99 -17.21 -3.83
N ASN A 112 -14.04 -16.59 -4.36
CA ASN A 112 -14.11 -16.19 -5.77
C ASN A 112 -13.57 -14.76 -5.90
N PRO A 113 -12.43 -14.53 -6.58
CA PRO A 113 -11.94 -13.17 -6.79
C PRO A 113 -12.89 -12.36 -7.67
N ASP A 114 -13.08 -11.08 -7.34
CA ASP A 114 -13.86 -10.14 -8.16
C ASP A 114 -13.19 -9.92 -9.53
N TYR A 115 -11.85 -9.84 -9.52
CA TYR A 115 -11.01 -9.59 -10.68
C TYR A 115 -9.84 -10.57 -10.78
N SER A 116 -9.26 -10.63 -11.96
CA SER A 116 -7.96 -11.21 -12.24
C SER A 116 -6.88 -10.13 -12.34
N ILE A 117 -5.60 -10.50 -12.34
CA ILE A 117 -4.52 -9.53 -12.56
C ILE A 117 -4.62 -8.83 -13.92
N GLN A 118 -5.29 -9.45 -14.91
CA GLN A 118 -5.48 -8.89 -16.26
C GLN A 118 -6.57 -7.80 -16.33
N ASP A 119 -7.59 -7.85 -15.48
CA ASP A 119 -8.76 -6.95 -15.53
C ASP A 119 -9.03 -6.20 -14.22
N ALA A 120 -8.14 -6.31 -13.23
CA ALA A 120 -8.22 -5.54 -12.00
C ALA A 120 -8.19 -4.03 -12.28
N PRO A 121 -9.13 -3.25 -11.71
CA PRO A 121 -9.10 -1.79 -11.80
C PRO A 121 -7.92 -1.21 -10.99
N PRO A 122 -7.56 0.06 -11.20
CA PRO A 122 -6.62 0.75 -10.31
C PRO A 122 -7.12 0.75 -8.84
N ALA A 123 -6.18 0.72 -7.90
CA ALA A 123 -6.46 0.88 -6.47
C ALA A 123 -5.45 1.83 -5.82
N ASP A 124 -5.92 2.54 -4.80
CA ASP A 124 -5.10 3.43 -4.00
C ASP A 124 -4.10 2.65 -3.15
N ILE A 125 -4.53 1.51 -2.57
CA ILE A 125 -3.70 0.65 -1.73
C ILE A 125 -3.72 -0.78 -2.26
N PHE A 126 -2.56 -1.43 -2.31
CA PHE A 126 -2.42 -2.85 -2.58
C PHE A 126 -2.13 -3.60 -1.29
N ALA A 127 -3.00 -4.53 -0.92
CA ALA A 127 -2.87 -5.36 0.26
C ALA A 127 -2.46 -6.80 -0.13
N ILE A 128 -1.31 -7.25 0.38
CA ILE A 128 -0.75 -8.58 0.14
C ILE A 128 -0.63 -9.36 1.44
N PHE A 129 -1.10 -10.59 1.46
CA PHE A 129 -1.23 -11.39 2.67
C PHE A 129 -0.23 -12.54 2.66
N GLY A 130 0.03 -13.13 3.82
CA GLY A 130 0.89 -14.30 3.94
C GLY A 130 0.12 -15.61 3.74
N GLY A 131 0.77 -16.71 4.14
CA GLY A 131 0.33 -18.07 3.87
C GLY A 131 1.42 -18.80 3.08
N ASP A 132 1.03 -19.57 2.06
CA ASP A 132 1.96 -20.21 1.12
C ASP A 132 2.58 -19.19 0.15
N ASP A 133 3.29 -18.20 0.67
CA ASP A 133 3.74 -17.01 -0.08
C ASP A 133 4.61 -17.32 -1.29
N ASP A 134 5.31 -18.47 -1.32
CA ASP A 134 6.03 -18.97 -2.49
C ASP A 134 5.14 -19.09 -3.75
N VAL A 135 3.83 -19.32 -3.60
CA VAL A 135 2.87 -19.36 -4.73
C VAL A 135 2.82 -18.00 -5.43
N ALA A 136 2.69 -16.91 -4.66
CA ALA A 136 2.63 -15.55 -5.22
C ALA A 136 4.02 -14.99 -5.52
N ALA A 137 4.98 -15.20 -4.63
CA ALA A 137 6.37 -14.73 -4.73
C ALA A 137 7.18 -15.45 -5.82
N GLY A 138 6.75 -16.66 -6.19
CA GLY A 138 7.34 -17.49 -7.25
C GLY A 138 6.71 -17.31 -8.63
N ASP A 139 5.62 -16.55 -8.75
CA ASP A 139 4.92 -16.34 -10.03
C ASP A 139 5.35 -15.03 -10.71
N PRO A 140 6.10 -15.09 -11.83
CA PRO A 140 6.61 -13.89 -12.50
C PRO A 140 5.51 -12.97 -13.04
N GLU A 141 4.34 -13.50 -13.43
CA GLU A 141 3.23 -12.69 -13.93
C GLU A 141 2.62 -11.85 -12.81
N VAL A 142 2.46 -12.45 -11.63
CA VAL A 142 1.95 -11.78 -10.42
C VAL A 142 2.93 -10.68 -9.98
N ILE A 143 4.23 -11.00 -9.91
CA ILE A 143 5.26 -10.03 -9.52
C ILE A 143 5.34 -8.88 -10.53
N SER A 144 5.29 -9.17 -11.83
CA SER A 144 5.27 -8.15 -12.87
C SER A 144 4.02 -7.27 -12.78
N TRP A 145 2.86 -7.87 -12.49
CA TRP A 145 1.62 -7.12 -12.29
C TRP A 145 1.71 -6.17 -11.09
N ILE A 146 2.12 -6.65 -9.91
CA ILE A 146 2.30 -5.80 -8.71
C ILE A 146 3.25 -4.64 -9.01
N LYS A 147 4.38 -4.92 -9.66
CA LYS A 147 5.37 -3.90 -10.03
C LYS A 147 4.82 -2.88 -11.03
N SER A 148 4.01 -3.32 -12.00
CA SER A 148 3.40 -2.42 -12.99
C SER A 148 2.40 -1.43 -12.39
N ARG A 149 1.89 -1.69 -11.18
CA ARG A 149 0.93 -0.83 -10.49
C ARG A 149 1.59 0.26 -9.64
N ASP A 150 2.90 0.15 -9.40
CA ASP A 150 3.66 1.02 -8.47
C ASP A 150 3.49 2.52 -8.75
N GLY A 151 3.45 2.93 -10.02
CA GLY A 151 3.24 4.33 -10.40
C GLY A 151 1.84 4.87 -10.18
N SER A 152 0.83 4.01 -10.04
CA SER A 152 -0.58 4.38 -9.85
C SER A 152 -1.07 4.19 -8.41
N THR A 153 -0.38 3.35 -7.64
CA THR A 153 -0.74 2.99 -6.26
C THR A 153 -0.10 3.98 -5.27
N LYS A 154 -0.89 4.40 -4.28
CA LYS A 154 -0.50 5.38 -3.25
C LYS A 154 0.19 4.74 -2.06
N GLY A 155 -0.03 3.45 -1.83
CA GLY A 155 0.73 2.70 -0.84
C GLY A 155 0.46 1.19 -0.84
N TYR A 156 1.23 0.49 -0.02
CA TYR A 156 1.11 -0.95 0.13
C TYR A 156 0.84 -1.31 1.58
N PHE A 157 0.10 -2.39 1.77
CA PHE A 157 -0.15 -3.02 3.04
C PHE A 157 0.25 -4.49 2.92
N SER A 158 1.00 -5.03 3.89
CA SER A 158 1.24 -6.47 3.93
C SER A 158 1.08 -7.05 5.31
N VAL A 159 0.61 -8.30 5.36
CA VAL A 159 0.52 -9.08 6.59
C VAL A 159 1.39 -10.32 6.49
N CYS A 160 2.02 -10.71 7.61
CA CYS A 160 2.77 -11.95 7.74
C CYS A 160 3.83 -12.08 6.62
N THR A 161 3.85 -13.22 5.92
CA THR A 161 4.78 -13.49 4.81
C THR A 161 4.40 -12.80 3.49
N GLY A 162 3.31 -12.03 3.43
CA GLY A 162 3.00 -11.19 2.26
C GLY A 162 4.11 -10.18 1.93
N ALA A 163 4.97 -9.87 2.90
CA ALA A 163 6.17 -9.07 2.69
C ALA A 163 7.16 -9.70 1.68
N PHE A 164 7.22 -11.03 1.54
CA PHE A 164 8.09 -11.69 0.56
C PHE A 164 7.68 -11.35 -0.87
N VAL A 165 6.37 -11.28 -1.14
CA VAL A 165 5.83 -10.90 -2.46
C VAL A 165 6.23 -9.47 -2.81
N LEU A 166 6.09 -8.53 -1.85
CA LEU A 166 6.56 -7.14 -2.04
C LEU A 166 8.08 -7.07 -2.22
N GLY A 167 8.83 -7.89 -1.47
CA GLY A 167 10.28 -8.02 -1.60
C GLY A 167 10.70 -8.47 -3.00
N ARG A 168 10.03 -9.48 -3.55
CA ARG A 168 10.26 -9.98 -4.92
C ARG A 168 9.92 -8.97 -6.00
N ALA A 169 8.95 -8.10 -5.75
CA ALA A 169 8.64 -6.97 -6.63
C ALA A 169 9.69 -5.85 -6.58
N GLY A 170 10.66 -5.91 -5.66
CA GLY A 170 11.68 -4.88 -5.45
C GLY A 170 11.16 -3.67 -4.66
N LEU A 171 10.03 -3.80 -3.97
CA LEU A 171 9.37 -2.69 -3.29
C LEU A 171 9.90 -2.45 -1.88
N LEU A 172 10.64 -3.41 -1.31
CA LEU A 172 11.15 -3.34 0.07
C LEU A 172 12.63 -2.89 0.14
N ASP A 173 13.25 -2.61 -1.00
CA ASP A 173 14.67 -2.29 -1.07
C ASP A 173 15.02 -1.06 -0.22
N SER A 174 16.02 -1.20 0.65
CA SER A 174 16.49 -0.14 1.57
C SER A 174 15.43 0.40 2.54
N LEU A 175 14.29 -0.30 2.70
CA LEU A 175 13.24 0.09 3.64
C LEU A 175 13.38 -0.65 4.97
N THR A 176 12.87 -0.03 6.04
CA THR A 176 12.64 -0.75 7.30
C THR A 176 11.26 -1.41 7.24
N VAL A 177 11.20 -2.70 7.55
CA VAL A 177 10.01 -3.55 7.41
C VAL A 177 9.94 -4.60 8.53
N THR A 178 8.83 -5.32 8.63
CA THR A 178 8.68 -6.53 9.46
C THR A 178 7.95 -7.62 8.67
N THR A 179 7.89 -8.83 9.23
CA THR A 179 7.13 -9.97 8.70
C THR A 179 6.79 -10.93 9.84
N PHE A 180 6.30 -12.12 9.51
CA PHE A 180 6.07 -13.19 10.48
C PHE A 180 7.33 -13.49 11.29
N HIS A 181 7.17 -13.72 12.59
CA HIS A 181 8.30 -13.87 13.52
C HIS A 181 9.26 -15.00 13.10
N ASN A 182 8.75 -16.11 12.58
CA ASN A 182 9.58 -17.23 12.09
C ASN A 182 10.26 -16.93 10.75
N SER A 183 9.82 -15.90 10.02
CA SER A 183 10.28 -15.57 8.67
C SER A 183 11.21 -14.35 8.63
N ILE A 184 11.52 -13.73 9.77
CA ILE A 184 12.41 -12.55 9.85
C ILE A 184 13.77 -12.81 9.18
N GLN A 185 14.44 -13.90 9.55
CA GLN A 185 15.76 -14.22 8.98
C GLN A 185 15.67 -14.56 7.49
N SER A 186 14.59 -15.25 7.07
CA SER A 186 14.37 -15.61 5.67
C SER A 186 14.13 -14.36 4.82
N LEU A 187 13.34 -13.40 5.30
CA LEU A 187 13.09 -12.16 4.58
C LEU A 187 14.36 -11.31 4.49
N GLN A 188 15.15 -11.24 5.57
CA GLN A 188 16.42 -10.52 5.58
C GLN A 188 17.42 -11.09 4.57
N LYS A 189 17.41 -12.41 4.34
CA LYS A 189 18.22 -13.07 3.30
C LYS A 189 17.65 -12.81 1.90
N ALA A 190 16.33 -12.81 1.74
CA ALA A 190 15.66 -12.58 0.47
C ALA A 190 15.78 -11.12 -0.02
N VAL A 191 15.82 -10.17 0.91
CA VAL A 191 15.97 -8.73 0.64
C VAL A 191 17.09 -8.15 1.52
N PRO A 192 18.37 -8.38 1.18
CA PRO A 192 19.50 -7.99 2.03
C PRO A 192 19.63 -6.48 2.25
N SER A 193 19.06 -5.67 1.36
CA SER A 193 19.04 -4.21 1.44
C SER A 193 18.04 -3.69 2.49
N ALA A 194 16.99 -4.46 2.81
CA ALA A 194 15.97 -4.08 3.76
C ALA A 194 16.45 -4.26 5.20
N LYS A 195 15.99 -3.39 6.12
CA LYS A 195 16.15 -3.57 7.55
C LYS A 195 14.93 -4.29 8.12
N VAL A 196 15.03 -5.60 8.33
CA VAL A 196 13.90 -6.41 8.81
C VAL A 196 13.90 -6.45 10.35
N LEU A 197 12.84 -5.92 10.96
CA LEU A 197 12.68 -5.84 12.41
C LEU A 197 11.89 -7.02 12.97
N ALA A 198 12.38 -7.59 14.06
CA ALA A 198 11.63 -8.52 14.90
C ALA A 198 10.91 -7.78 16.04
N ASN A 199 9.97 -8.47 16.71
CA ASN A 199 9.31 -7.99 17.94
C ASN A 199 8.54 -6.66 17.80
N VAL A 200 8.05 -6.36 16.61
CA VAL A 200 7.15 -5.22 16.32
C VAL A 200 5.89 -5.74 15.67
N ARG A 201 4.72 -5.16 16.00
CA ARG A 201 3.44 -5.59 15.40
C ARG A 201 3.32 -5.14 13.96
N TYR A 202 3.76 -3.92 13.66
CA TYR A 202 3.84 -3.40 12.31
C TYR A 202 4.99 -2.40 12.19
N VAL A 203 5.40 -2.15 10.97
CA VAL A 203 6.32 -1.10 10.58
C VAL A 203 5.65 -0.28 9.47
N ASP A 204 5.51 1.01 9.71
CA ASP A 204 5.06 2.00 8.72
C ASP A 204 6.27 2.82 8.28
N ASN A 205 6.68 2.68 7.02
CA ASN A 205 7.80 3.43 6.46
C ASN A 205 7.36 4.63 5.60
N GLY A 206 6.10 5.04 5.69
CA GLY A 206 5.53 6.16 4.96
C GLY A 206 4.81 5.76 3.67
N ARG A 207 5.30 4.74 2.95
CA ARG A 207 4.65 4.24 1.73
C ARG A 207 4.07 2.84 1.91
N ILE A 208 4.73 2.01 2.70
CA ILE A 208 4.40 0.61 2.93
C ILE A 208 4.21 0.39 4.42
N ILE A 209 3.08 -0.21 4.78
CA ILE A 209 2.86 -0.76 6.11
C ILE A 209 3.03 -2.27 6.00
N THR A 210 4.10 -2.79 6.59
CA THR A 210 4.29 -4.24 6.75
C THR A 210 3.91 -4.62 8.18
N THR A 211 3.15 -5.69 8.37
CA THR A 211 2.77 -6.19 9.69
C THR A 211 3.37 -7.56 9.95
N ALA A 212 3.47 -7.92 11.23
CA ALA A 212 3.89 -9.24 11.65
C ALA A 212 2.80 -10.29 11.36
N GLY A 213 2.78 -11.39 12.10
CA GLY A 213 1.84 -12.48 11.83
C GLY A 213 0.38 -12.15 12.15
N ILE A 214 -0.51 -12.55 11.26
CA ILE A 214 -1.90 -12.92 11.55
C ILE A 214 -2.66 -11.78 12.26
N SER A 215 -2.78 -11.86 13.59
CA SER A 215 -3.47 -10.84 14.39
C SER A 215 -2.87 -9.43 14.24
N ALA A 216 -1.57 -9.33 13.94
CA ALA A 216 -0.91 -8.04 13.76
C ALA A 216 -1.40 -7.28 12.52
N GLY A 217 -2.01 -7.97 11.57
CA GLY A 217 -2.73 -7.36 10.45
C GLY A 217 -3.87 -6.45 10.91
N ILE A 218 -4.60 -6.82 11.96
CA ILE A 218 -5.70 -6.02 12.51
C ILE A 218 -5.16 -4.69 13.06
N ASP A 219 -4.09 -4.72 13.84
CA ASP A 219 -3.50 -3.50 14.40
C ASP A 219 -2.87 -2.61 13.33
N GLY A 220 -2.22 -3.20 12.32
CA GLY A 220 -1.69 -2.44 11.20
C GLY A 220 -2.80 -1.78 10.38
N ALA A 221 -3.94 -2.47 10.20
CA ALA A 221 -5.10 -1.91 9.52
C ALA A 221 -5.72 -0.75 10.32
N LEU A 222 -5.86 -0.91 11.64
CA LEU A 222 -6.35 0.16 12.54
C LEU A 222 -5.38 1.35 12.55
N HIS A 223 -4.07 1.10 12.52
CA HIS A 223 -3.06 2.16 12.36
C HIS A 223 -3.20 2.91 11.03
N LEU A 224 -3.40 2.20 9.91
CA LEU A 224 -3.64 2.82 8.61
C LEU A 224 -4.91 3.68 8.63
N VAL A 225 -5.99 3.21 9.27
CA VAL A 225 -7.20 4.00 9.48
C VAL A 225 -6.91 5.23 10.33
N ALA A 226 -6.19 5.08 11.44
CA ALA A 226 -5.84 6.19 12.32
C ALA A 226 -5.05 7.27 11.57
N ARG A 227 -4.11 6.87 10.72
CA ARG A 227 -3.30 7.76 9.89
C ARG A 227 -4.13 8.50 8.85
N LEU A 228 -5.08 7.84 8.20
CA LEU A 228 -5.85 8.42 7.09
C LEU A 228 -7.11 9.18 7.54
N LYS A 229 -7.79 8.66 8.57
CA LYS A 229 -9.12 9.12 9.02
C LYS A 229 -9.14 9.60 10.47
N GLY A 230 -8.00 9.58 11.15
CA GLY A 230 -7.84 10.01 12.53
C GLY A 230 -8.00 8.88 13.55
N GLU A 231 -7.30 9.00 14.67
CA GLU A 231 -7.28 8.00 15.74
C GLU A 231 -8.66 7.72 16.34
N ALA A 232 -9.51 8.75 16.45
CA ALA A 232 -10.87 8.61 16.96
C ALA A 232 -11.71 7.62 16.13
N GLU A 233 -11.51 7.58 14.82
CA GLU A 233 -12.21 6.65 13.93
C GLU A 233 -11.68 5.22 14.09
N ALA A 234 -10.36 5.05 14.18
CA ALA A 234 -9.75 3.74 14.46
C ALA A 234 -10.24 3.18 15.81
N MET A 235 -10.30 4.01 16.86
CA MET A 235 -10.83 3.63 18.17
C MET A 235 -12.34 3.34 18.14
N ARG A 236 -13.11 4.03 17.30
CA ARG A 236 -14.54 3.72 17.09
C ARG A 236 -14.70 2.34 16.46
N ILE A 237 -13.91 2.02 15.43
CA ILE A 237 -13.95 0.74 14.73
C ILE A 237 -13.48 -0.39 15.62
N ALA A 238 -12.37 -0.23 16.33
CA ALA A 238 -11.87 -1.24 17.28
C ALA A 238 -12.94 -1.58 18.33
N ARG A 239 -13.62 -0.57 18.89
CA ARG A 239 -14.76 -0.79 19.82
C ARG A 239 -15.93 -1.48 19.16
N HIS A 240 -16.26 -1.13 17.92
CA HIS A 240 -17.38 -1.75 17.19
C HIS A 240 -17.13 -3.23 16.90
N MET A 241 -15.88 -3.59 16.60
CA MET A 241 -15.43 -4.97 16.40
C MET A 241 -15.23 -5.74 17.72
N GLU A 242 -15.44 -5.11 18.88
CA GLU A 242 -15.08 -5.66 20.19
C GLU A 242 -13.60 -6.10 20.29
N TYR A 243 -12.73 -5.38 19.57
CA TYR A 243 -11.30 -5.65 19.53
C TYR A 243 -10.55 -4.87 20.62
N ASP A 244 -10.61 -5.38 21.84
CA ASP A 244 -10.03 -4.74 23.05
C ASP A 244 -8.49 -4.73 23.10
N LYS A 245 -7.83 -5.39 22.15
CA LYS A 245 -6.36 -5.53 22.09
C LYS A 245 -5.68 -4.33 21.42
N TYR A 246 -6.43 -3.45 20.76
CA TYR A 246 -5.84 -2.33 20.03
C TYR A 246 -5.22 -1.30 20.96
N VAL A 247 -3.92 -1.09 20.80
CA VAL A 247 -3.16 -0.02 21.46
C VAL A 247 -2.60 0.92 20.38
N PRO A 248 -3.09 2.17 20.28
CA PRO A 248 -2.56 3.14 19.33
C PRO A 248 -1.04 3.29 19.44
N GLY A 249 -0.34 3.31 18.29
CA GLY A 249 1.12 3.48 18.24
C GLY A 249 1.95 2.29 18.73
N GLN A 250 1.38 1.09 18.88
CA GLN A 250 2.11 -0.10 19.32
C GLN A 250 3.12 -0.66 18.28
N GLY A 251 3.01 -0.25 17.02
CA GLY A 251 4.01 -0.57 16.00
C GLY A 251 5.10 0.49 15.89
N LEU A 252 6.02 0.31 14.95
CA LEU A 252 7.03 1.30 14.63
C LEU A 252 6.57 2.15 13.44
N VAL A 253 6.46 3.46 13.66
CA VAL A 253 6.46 4.42 12.56
C VAL A 253 7.90 4.85 12.35
N VAL A 254 8.47 4.52 11.20
CA VAL A 254 9.84 4.88 10.85
C VAL A 254 9.87 6.38 10.66
N LYS A 255 10.38 7.07 11.68
CA LYS A 255 10.87 8.44 11.53
C LYS A 255 12.14 8.29 10.72
N HIS A 256 12.10 8.62 9.45
CA HIS A 256 13.37 8.71 8.75
C HIS A 256 14.05 10.05 9.08
#